data_AF-A0A377X942-F1
#
_entry.id   AF-A0A377X942-F1
#
_cell.length_a   1.000
_cell.length_b   1.000
_cell.length_c   1.000
_cell.angle_alpha   90.00
_cell.angle_beta   90.00
_cell.angle_gamma   90.00
#
_symmetry.space_group_name_H-M   'P 1'
#
loop_
_entity.id
_entity.type
_entity.pdbx_description
1 polymer ?
#
loop_
_entity_poly.entity_id
_entity_poly.type
_entity_poly.pdbx_seq_one_letter_code
_entity_poly.pdbx_strand_id
1 'polypeptide(L)'
;MKLRVEMADQPELRDKLLQDLDNMTRLVREGIAFARTSQPLEEARQRLNLDAFLRHHRLRLCRCRPAVQFCPEETAGVVWIPPQALRRVMTNPYR
;
A
#
# COMPACT_ATOMS: atom_id res chain seq x y z
N MET A 1 1.51 37.25 -37.44
CA MET A 1 0.92 36.70 -36.20
C MET A 1 1.84 36.98 -35.03
N LYS A 2 1.54 38.03 -34.25
CA LYS A 2 2.24 38.36 -32.99
C LYS A 2 1.52 37.61 -31.87
N LEU A 3 1.95 36.39 -31.58
CA LEU A 3 1.39 35.53 -30.54
C LEU A 3 2.48 35.15 -29.53
N ARG A 4 3.32 36.13 -29.17
CA ARG A 4 4.45 35.96 -28.23
C ARG A 4 4.65 37.14 -27.26
N VAL A 5 3.74 38.11 -27.20
CA VAL A 5 3.97 39.36 -26.44
C VAL A 5 2.94 39.64 -25.34
N GLU A 6 1.78 38.98 -25.28
CA GLU A 6 0.73 39.37 -24.31
C GLU A 6 0.63 38.48 -23.05
N MET A 7 1.45 37.44 -22.91
CA MET A 7 1.46 36.60 -21.69
C MET A 7 2.56 36.98 -20.68
N ALA A 8 3.31 38.06 -20.94
CA ALA A 8 4.36 38.55 -20.06
C ALA A 8 3.89 39.62 -19.04
N ASP A 9 2.70 40.19 -19.22
CA ASP A 9 2.27 41.43 -18.53
C ASP A 9 1.30 41.24 -17.36
N GLN A 10 0.94 39.99 -17.01
CA GLN A 10 0.01 39.73 -15.90
C GLN A 10 0.59 38.68 -14.94
N PRO A 11 1.50 39.08 -14.03
CA PRO A 11 2.08 38.17 -13.04
C PRO A 11 1.00 37.46 -12.21
N GLU A 12 -0.09 38.15 -11.91
CA GLU A 12 -1.23 37.62 -11.15
C GLU A 12 -1.91 36.43 -11.83
N LEU A 13 -2.06 36.47 -13.16
CA LEU A 13 -2.67 35.38 -13.94
C LEU A 13 -1.75 34.16 -13.98
N ARG A 14 -0.44 34.39 -14.15
CA ARG A 14 0.57 33.32 -14.11
C ARG A 14 0.59 32.65 -12.74
N ASP A 15 0.58 33.43 -11.67
CA ASP A 15 0.65 32.91 -10.30
C ASP A 15 -0.62 32.12 -9.96
N LYS A 16 -1.79 32.58 -10.43
CA LYS A 16 -3.05 31.83 -10.31
C LYS A 16 -3.02 30.51 -11.07
N LEU A 17 -2.50 30.49 -12.30
CA LEU A 17 -2.37 29.25 -13.09
C LEU A 17 -1.42 28.25 -12.42
N LEU A 18 -0.31 28.71 -11.85
CA LEU A 18 0.61 27.86 -11.08
C LEU A 18 -0.06 27.30 -9.83
N GLN A 19 -0.81 28.14 -9.10
CA GLN A 19 -1.58 27.72 -7.94
C GLN A 19 -2.62 26.66 -8.31
N ASP A 20 -3.35 26.86 -9.41
CA ASP A 20 -4.36 25.92 -9.90
C ASP A 20 -3.74 24.58 -10.30
N LEU A 21 -2.57 24.59 -10.96
CA LEU A 21 -1.82 23.37 -11.30
C LEU A 21 -1.34 22.61 -10.07
N ASP A 22 -0.84 23.31 -9.05
CA ASP A 22 -0.42 22.67 -7.79
C ASP A 22 -1.61 22.05 -7.06
N ASN A 23 -2.74 22.78 -7.02
CA ASN A 23 -4.00 22.28 -6.46
C ASN A 23 -4.48 21.01 -7.19
N MET A 24 -4.48 21.02 -8.53
CA MET A 24 -4.85 19.83 -9.32
C MET A 24 -3.90 18.65 -9.04
N THR A 25 -2.60 18.92 -8.95
CA THR A 25 -1.59 17.89 -8.65
C THR A 25 -1.82 17.29 -7.26
N ARG A 26 -2.15 18.12 -6.28
CA ARG A 26 -2.46 17.67 -4.92
C ARG A 26 -3.70 16.78 -4.90
N LEU A 27 -4.78 17.19 -5.56
CA LEU A 27 -6.02 16.41 -5.67
C LEU A 27 -5.80 15.06 -6.36
N VAL A 28 -4.99 15.00 -7.41
CA VAL A 28 -4.65 13.73 -8.08
C VAL A 28 -3.87 12.81 -7.14
N ARG A 29 -2.88 13.34 -6.41
CA ARG A 29 -2.11 12.54 -5.44
C ARG A 29 -3.00 12.01 -4.32
N GLU A 30 -3.87 12.85 -3.80
CA GLU A 30 -4.87 12.48 -2.78
C GLU A 30 -5.82 11.40 -3.33
N GLY A 31 -6.32 11.55 -4.57
CA GLY A 31 -7.17 10.55 -5.22
C GLY A 31 -6.50 9.20 -5.44
N ILE A 32 -5.22 9.19 -5.83
CA ILE A 32 -4.43 7.94 -5.96
C ILE A 32 -4.18 7.31 -4.59
N ALA A 33 -3.83 8.11 -3.59
CA ALA A 33 -3.62 7.63 -2.22
C ALA A 33 -4.92 7.05 -1.64
N PHE A 34 -6.04 7.71 -1.91
CA PHE A 34 -7.37 7.24 -1.55
C PHE A 34 -7.68 5.92 -2.25
N ALA A 35 -7.59 5.83 -3.58
CA ALA A 35 -7.87 4.59 -4.32
C ALA A 35 -7.01 3.39 -3.86
N ARG A 36 -5.75 3.64 -3.47
CA ARG A 36 -4.86 2.60 -2.92
C ARG A 36 -5.27 2.09 -1.54
N THR A 37 -5.93 2.92 -0.74
CA THR A 37 -6.31 2.62 0.65
C THR A 37 -7.80 2.31 0.82
N SER A 38 -8.66 2.79 -0.08
CA SER A 38 -10.11 2.72 0.00
C SER A 38 -10.68 1.36 -0.38
N GLN A 39 -9.97 0.58 -1.19
CA GLN A 39 -10.33 -0.81 -1.46
C GLN A 39 -9.49 -1.73 -0.57
N PRO A 40 -10.00 -2.18 0.59
CA PRO A 40 -9.54 -3.47 1.07
C PRO A 40 -9.83 -4.46 -0.06
N LEU A 41 -8.79 -5.12 -0.56
CA LEU A 41 -8.98 -6.24 -1.47
C LEU A 41 -9.88 -7.22 -0.70
N GLU A 42 -11.16 -7.33 -1.07
CA GLU A 42 -12.10 -8.25 -0.44
C GLU A 42 -11.62 -9.66 -0.75
N GLU A 43 -10.75 -10.14 0.11
CA GLU A 43 -10.23 -11.49 0.04
C GLU A 43 -11.20 -12.40 0.81
N ALA A 44 -11.76 -13.37 0.09
CA ALA A 44 -12.59 -14.38 0.71
C ALA A 44 -11.83 -15.11 1.82
N ARG A 45 -12.52 -15.37 2.94
CA ARG A 45 -11.94 -16.18 4.02
C ARG A 45 -11.75 -17.61 3.52
N GLN A 46 -10.58 -18.15 3.77
CA GLN A 46 -10.24 -19.52 3.39
C GLN A 46 -9.89 -20.33 4.63
N ARG A 47 -10.16 -21.62 4.55
CA ARG A 47 -9.78 -22.59 5.56
C ARG A 47 -8.26 -22.76 5.53
N LEU A 48 -7.57 -22.18 6.52
CA LEU A 48 -6.11 -22.11 6.56
C LEU A 48 -5.55 -22.91 7.74
N ASN A 49 -4.64 -23.85 7.46
CA ASN A 49 -3.82 -24.46 8.52
C ASN A 49 -2.72 -23.46 8.90
N LEU A 50 -2.82 -22.91 10.11
CA LEU A 50 -1.90 -21.86 10.57
C LEU A 50 -0.45 -22.35 10.66
N ASP A 51 -0.22 -23.56 11.16
CA ASP A 51 1.13 -24.12 11.26
C ASP A 51 1.80 -24.28 9.90
N ALA A 52 1.07 -24.82 8.93
CA ALA A 52 1.59 -24.98 7.57
C ALA A 52 1.91 -23.60 6.95
N PHE A 53 1.04 -22.62 7.16
CA PHE A 53 1.22 -21.26 6.66
C PHE A 53 2.42 -20.55 7.28
N LEU A 54 2.53 -20.55 8.62
CA LEU A 54 3.62 -19.92 9.37
C LEU A 54 4.97 -20.58 9.07
N ARG A 55 4.99 -21.91 8.94
CA ARG A 55 6.19 -22.67 8.56
C ARG A 55 6.65 -22.32 7.14
N HIS A 56 5.73 -22.22 6.17
CA HIS A 56 6.05 -21.73 4.83
C HIS A 56 6.55 -20.28 4.85
N HIS A 57 5.98 -19.44 5.70
CA HIS A 57 6.40 -18.04 5.81
C HIS A 57 7.79 -17.89 6.45
N ARG A 58 8.11 -18.67 7.49
CA ARG A 58 9.45 -18.72 8.10
C ARG A 58 10.52 -19.07 7.07
N LEU A 59 10.28 -20.06 6.21
CA LEU A 59 11.22 -20.43 5.13
C LEU A 59 11.57 -19.23 4.22
N ARG A 60 10.61 -18.35 3.96
CA ARG A 60 10.86 -17.11 3.20
C ARG A 60 11.66 -16.08 4.00
N LEU A 61 11.40 -15.94 5.30
CA LEU A 61 12.07 -14.97 6.18
C LEU A 61 13.48 -15.40 6.59
N CYS A 62 13.73 -16.69 6.82
CA CYS A 62 15.04 -17.21 7.21
C CYS A 62 16.13 -16.96 6.17
N ARG A 63 15.76 -16.78 4.89
CA ARG A 63 16.70 -16.35 3.84
C ARG A 63 17.28 -14.95 4.08
N CYS A 64 16.56 -14.09 4.80
CA CYS A 64 16.97 -12.72 5.10
C CYS A 64 17.30 -12.50 6.59
N ARG A 65 16.77 -13.33 7.50
CA ARG A 65 16.96 -13.23 8.96
C ARG A 65 17.13 -14.63 9.58
N PRO A 66 18.37 -15.11 9.76
CA PRO A 66 18.65 -16.48 10.21
C PRO A 66 18.13 -16.81 11.62
N ALA A 67 17.93 -15.81 12.48
CA ALA A 67 17.57 -15.98 13.90
C ALA A 67 16.07 -16.24 14.16
N VAL A 68 15.24 -16.45 13.13
CA VAL A 68 13.80 -16.69 13.32
C VAL A 68 13.54 -18.17 13.64
N GLN A 69 13.15 -18.45 14.87
CA GLN A 69 12.65 -19.76 15.30
C GLN A 69 11.12 -19.80 15.22
N PHE A 70 10.56 -20.95 14.83
CA PHE A 70 9.11 -21.21 14.84
C PHE A 70 8.86 -22.41 15.74
N CYS A 71 8.08 -22.20 16.80
CA CYS A 71 7.65 -23.23 17.75
C CYS A 71 6.14 -23.47 17.51
N PRO A 72 5.75 -24.56 16.84
CA PRO A 72 4.34 -24.89 16.70
C PRO A 72 3.75 -25.28 18.06
N GLU A 73 2.53 -24.82 18.36
CA GLU A 73 1.71 -25.39 19.42
C GLU A 73 0.82 -26.49 18.83
N GLU A 74 0.65 -27.61 19.53
CA GLU A 74 -0.24 -28.71 19.10
C GLU A 74 -1.70 -28.26 18.90
N THR A 75 -2.08 -27.12 19.47
CA THR A 75 -3.41 -26.52 19.39
C THR A 75 -3.63 -25.59 18.20
N ALA A 76 -2.63 -25.36 17.34
CA ALA A 76 -2.74 -24.46 16.19
C ALA A 76 -3.67 -25.04 15.12
N GLY A 77 -4.97 -24.88 15.37
CA GLY A 77 -6.05 -25.41 14.57
C GLY A 77 -6.19 -24.71 13.22
N VAL A 78 -7.08 -25.27 12.41
CA VAL A 78 -7.47 -24.69 11.14
C VAL A 78 -8.38 -23.49 11.37
N VAL A 79 -8.03 -22.32 10.81
CA VAL A 79 -8.76 -21.07 11.01
C VAL A 79 -9.29 -20.52 9.68
N TRP A 80 -10.44 -19.85 9.72
CA TRP A 80 -11.04 -19.16 8.58
C TRP A 80 -10.60 -17.70 8.53
N ILE A 81 -9.52 -17.42 7.80
CA ILE A 81 -8.91 -16.09 7.68
C ILE A 81 -8.59 -15.81 6.20
N PRO A 82 -8.59 -14.53 5.75
CA PRO A 82 -8.08 -14.17 4.42
C PRO A 82 -6.54 -14.29 4.38
N PRO A 83 -5.95 -15.23 3.59
CA PRO A 83 -4.52 -15.52 3.64
C PRO A 83 -3.58 -14.35 3.26
N GLN A 84 -3.94 -13.52 2.27
CA GLN A 84 -3.16 -12.34 1.86
C GLN A 84 -3.23 -11.23 2.91
N ALA A 85 -4.38 -11.02 3.55
CA ALA A 85 -4.49 -10.10 4.67
C ALA A 85 -3.57 -10.50 5.83
N LEU A 86 -3.56 -11.79 6.20
CA LEU A 86 -2.65 -12.33 7.21
C LEU A 86 -1.18 -12.13 6.80
N ARG A 87 -0.83 -12.42 5.54
CA ARG A 87 0.53 -12.20 5.03
C ARG A 87 0.95 -10.73 5.13
N ARG A 88 0.06 -9.80 4.75
CA ARG A 88 0.32 -8.36 4.86
C ARG A 88 0.63 -7.94 6.29
N VAL A 89 -0.18 -8.37 7.27
CA VAL A 89 0.05 -8.08 8.69
C VAL A 89 1.40 -8.62 9.16
N MET A 90 1.74 -9.85 8.78
CA MET A 90 3.00 -10.48 9.16
C MET A 90 4.25 -9.85 8.51
N THR A 91 4.12 -9.31 7.30
CA THR A 91 5.24 -8.73 6.53
C THR A 91 5.34 -7.21 6.62
N ASN A 92 4.44 -6.54 7.35
CA ASN A 92 4.38 -5.09 7.35
C ASN A 92 5.68 -4.47 7.91
N PRO A 93 6.38 -3.60 7.15
CA PRO A 93 7.60 -2.93 7.60
C PRO A 93 7.37 -1.69 8.50
N TYR A 94 6.11 -1.32 8.79
CA TYR A 94 5.78 -0.13 9.58
C TYR A 94 5.01 -0.44 10.88
N ARG A 95 5.60 -1.30 11.71
CA ARG A 95 5.32 -1.31 13.16
C ARG A 95 6.63 -1.49 13.92
#